data_AF-A0A0J5X1U4-F1
#
_entry.id   AF-A0A0J5X1U4-F1
#
_cell.length_a   1.000
_cell.length_b   1.000
_cell.length_c   1.000
_cell.angle_alpha   90.00
_cell.angle_beta   90.00
_cell.angle_gamma   90.00
#
_symmetry.space_group_name_H-M   'P 1'
#
loop_
_entity.id
_entity.type
_entity.pdbx_description
1 polymer ?
#
loop_
_entity_poly.entity_id
_entity_poly.type
_entity_poly.pdbx_seq_one_letter_code
_entity_poly.pdbx_strand_id
1 'polypeptide(L)' 'MFMTLGDETGQVNVILWVALVEQFRKEALGAALLAVYGVWQTDGKVRHLIARKLVDRTELLGALPTTAREFC' A
#
# COMPACT_ATOMS: atom_id res chain seq x y z
N MET A 1 -3.80 3.07 -11.27
CA MET A 1 -2.45 2.69 -10.81
C MET A 1 -2.60 1.52 -9.85
N PHE A 2 -1.64 0.60 -9.84
CA PHE A 2 -1.62 -0.51 -8.88
C PHE A 2 -0.36 -0.40 -8.01
N MET A 3 -0.49 -0.77 -6.74
CA MET A 3 0.61 -0.85 -5.78
C MET A 3 0.53 -2.20 -5.07
N THR A 4 1.67 -2.85 -4.86
CA THR A 4 1.75 -4.04 -4.01
C THR A 4 2.23 -3.62 -2.63
N LEU A 5 1.44 -3.95 -1.59
CA LEU A 5 1.81 -3.74 -0.20
C LEU A 5 2.13 -5.09 0.44
N GLY A 6 3.29 -5.22 1.08
CA GLY A 6 3.70 -6.43 1.77
C GLY A 6 3.71 -6.23 3.29
N ASP A 7 3.25 -7.25 4.02
CA ASP A 7 3.40 -7.37 5.47
C ASP A 7 3.84 -8.80 5.84
N GLU A 8 3.85 -9.13 7.13
CA GLU A 8 4.20 -10.47 7.62
C GLU A 8 3.20 -11.56 7.21
N THR A 9 1.99 -11.19 6.79
CA THR A 9 0.92 -12.11 6.38
C THR A 9 0.90 -12.38 4.86
N GLY A 10 1.58 -11.54 4.08
CA GLY A 10 1.76 -11.73 2.65
C GLY A 10 1.73 -10.42 1.86
N GLN A 11 1.33 -10.51 0.60
CA GLN A 11 1.22 -9.35 -0.29
C GLN A 11 -0.25 -9.07 -0.63
N VAL A 12 -0.58 -7.79 -0.70
CA VAL A 12 -1.88 -7.27 -1.10
C VAL A 12 -1.73 -6.33 -2.29
N ASN A 13 -2.60 -6.50 -3.29
CA ASN A 13 -2.69 -5.56 -4.40
C ASN A 13 -3.68 -4.45 -4.07
N VAL A 14 -3.18 -3.23 -4.05
CA VAL A 14 -3.94 -2.01 -3.80
C VAL A 14 -4.26 -1.32 -5.11
N ILE A 15 -5.54 -1.07 -5.35
CA ILE A 15 -6.03 -0.30 -6.49
C ILE A 15 -6.09 1.17 -6.11
N LEU A 16 -5.32 1.99 -6.83
CA LEU A 16 -5.24 3.43 -6.67
C LEU A 16 -5.88 4.14 -7.88
N TRP A 17 -6.96 4.88 -7.63
CA TRP A 17 -7.57 5.77 -8.61
C TRP A 17 -6.69 6.98 -8.86
N VAL A 18 -6.69 7.50 -10.10
CA VAL A 18 -5.83 8.62 -10.50
C VAL A 18 -6.02 9.83 -9.58
N ALA A 19 -7.27 10.22 -9.32
CA ALA A 19 -7.58 11.34 -8.42
C ALA A 19 -7.02 11.14 -6.99
N LEU A 20 -6.99 9.91 -6.49
CA LEU A 20 -6.43 9.61 -5.17
C LEU A 20 -4.90 9.75 -5.18
N VAL A 21 -4.25 9.28 -6.24
CA VAL A 21 -2.79 9.41 -6.40
C VAL A 21 -2.39 10.88 -6.52
N GLU A 22 -3.16 11.70 -7.23
CA GLU A 22 -2.90 13.13 -7.34
C GLU A 22 -3.04 13.84 -5.99
N GLN A 23 -4.06 13.47 -5.21
CA GLN A 23 -4.30 14.01 -3.88
C GLN A 23 -3.24 13.57 -2.84
N PHE A 24 -2.80 12.32 -2.90
CA PHE A 24 -1.89 11.70 -1.92
C PHE A 24 -0.57 11.28 -2.57
N ARG A 25 -0.04 12.11 -3.47
CA ARG A 25 1.13 11.76 -4.31
C ARG A 25 2.37 11.47 -3.46
N LYS A 26 2.56 12.23 -2.39
CA LYS A 26 3.70 12.08 -1.48
C LYS A 26 3.65 10.73 -0.76
N GLU A 27 2.48 10.38 -0.24
CA GLU A 27 2.24 9.13 0.48
C GLU A 27 2.33 7.93 -0.48
N ALA A 28 1.76 8.04 -1.69
CA ALA A 28 1.72 6.96 -2.66
C ALA A 28 3.10 6.59 -3.23
N LEU A 29 4.06 7.52 -3.27
CA LEU A 29 5.36 7.30 -3.90
C LEU A 29 6.55 7.39 -2.93
N GLY A 30 6.39 8.07 -1.79
CA GLY A 30 7.49 8.39 -0.88
C GLY A 30 7.44 7.69 0.48
N ALA A 31 6.34 7.02 0.82
CA ALA A 31 6.21 6.34 2.10
C ALA A 31 6.98 5.00 2.10
N ALA A 32 7.82 4.77 3.09
CA ALA A 32 8.45 3.48 3.35
C ALA A 32 7.52 2.54 4.15
N LEU A 33 6.62 3.10 4.96
CA LEU A 33 5.50 2.39 5.57
C LEU A 33 4.20 3.14 5.26
N LEU A 34 3.24 2.45 4.66
CA LEU A 34 2.00 3.05 4.19
C LEU A 34 0.79 2.38 4.81
N ALA A 35 -0.06 3.15 5.48
CA ALA A 35 -1.38 2.70 5.90
C ALA A 35 -2.42 3.05 4.82
N VAL A 36 -3.09 2.03 4.28
CA VAL A 36 -4.11 2.18 3.24
C VAL A 36 -5.48 1.90 3.84
N TYR A 37 -6.38 2.89 3.75
CA TYR A 37 -7.78 2.73 4.11
C TYR A 37 -8.61 2.60 2.84
N GLY A 38 -9.45 1.58 2.78
CA GLY A 38 -10.15 1.26 1.55
C GLY A 38 -11.25 0.22 1.71
N VAL A 39 -11.80 -0.19 0.59
CA VAL A 39 -12.82 -1.25 0.52
C VAL A 39 -12.13 -2.52 0.03
N TRP A 40 -12.23 -3.58 0.84
CA TRP A 40 -11.78 -4.90 0.42
C TRP A 40 -12.70 -5.46 -0.65
N GLN A 41 -12.13 -5.92 -1.75
CA GLN A 41 -12.86 -6.57 -2.83
C GLN A 41 -12.25 -7.94 -3.12
N THR A 42 -13.15 -8.88 -3.35
CA THR A 42 -12.79 -10.27 -3.65
C THR A 42 -13.56 -10.67 -4.89
N ASP A 43 -12.81 -11.04 -5.93
CA ASP A 43 -13.35 -11.57 -7.17
C ASP A 43 -12.79 -12.99 -7.35
N GLY A 44 -13.64 -13.98 -7.07
CA GLY A 44 -13.24 -15.38 -6.99
C GLY A 44 -12.09 -15.60 -6.00
N LYS A 45 -10.91 -15.94 -6.53
CA LYS A 45 -9.69 -16.20 -5.73
C LYS A 45 -8.80 -14.96 -5.57
N VAL A 46 -9.06 -13.89 -6.31
CA VAL A 46 -8.24 -12.68 -6.31
C VAL A 46 -8.78 -11.71 -5.27
N ARG A 47 -7.89 -11.20 -4.43
CA ARG A 47 -8.20 -10.24 -3.38
C ARG A 47 -7.43 -8.96 -3.62
N HIS A 48 -8.13 -7.83 -3.61
CA HIS A 48 -7.54 -6.52 -3.80
C HIS A 48 -8.22 -5.47 -2.91
N LEU A 49 -7.47 -4.44 -2.55
CA LEU A 49 -7.95 -3.35 -1.70
C LEU A 49 -8.13 -2.09 -2.57
N ILE A 50 -9.37 -1.59 -2.68
CA ILE A 50 -9.64 -0.32 -3.36
C ILE A 50 -9.38 0.83 -2.39
N ALA A 51 -8.31 1.58 -2.60
CA ALA A 51 -7.93 2.65 -1.69
C ALA A 51 -8.90 3.83 -1.75
N ARG A 52 -9.09 4.46 -0.58
CA ARG A 52 -9.87 5.68 -0.36
C ARG A 52 -9.08 6.75 0.36
N LYS A 53 -8.08 6.37 1.16
CA LYS A 53 -7.17 7.27 1.85
C LYS A 53 -5.82 6.59 2.07
N LEU A 54 -4.75 7.36 1.91
CA LEU A 54 -3.39 6.95 2.17
C LEU A 54 -2.83 7.75 3.34
N VAL A 55 -2.06 7.10 4.21
CA VAL A 55 -1.38 7.76 5.32
C VAL A 55 0.04 7.21 5.40
N ASP A 56 1.01 8.10 5.21
CA ASP A 56 2.41 7.80 5.48
C ASP A 56 2.59 7.54 6.98
N ARG A 57 3.16 6.37 7.29
CA ARG A 57 3.49 5.91 8.64
C ARG A 57 4.96 5.59 8.77
N THR A 58 5.79 6.11 7.86
CA THR A 58 7.23 5.92 7.88
C THR A 58 7.85 6.29 9.23
N GLU A 59 7.25 7.22 9.98
CA GLU A 59 7.67 7.55 11.35
C GLU A 59 7.68 6.36 12.32
N LEU A 60 6.81 5.36 12.11
CA LEU A 60 6.71 4.19 12.99
C LEU A 60 7.84 3.19 12.79
N LEU A 61 8.55 3.27 11.66
CA LEU A 61 9.66 2.37 11.38
C LEU A 61 10.89 2.68 12.25
N GLY A 62 11.05 3.91 12.72
CA GLY A 62 12.24 4.33 13.46
C GLY A 62 13.52 4.02 12.66
N ALA A 63 14.39 3.17 13.22
CA ALA A 63 15.63 2.72 12.57
C ALA A 63 15.51 1.37 11.85
N LEU A 64 14.30 0.82 11.68
CA LEU A 64 14.10 -0.46 11.01
C LEU A 64 14.46 -0.35 9.52
N PRO A 65 15.28 -1.25 8.98
CA PRO A 65 15.56 -1.28 7.56
C PRO A 65 14.31 -1.75 6.80
N THR A 66 13.69 -0.85 6.04
CA THR A 66 12.63 -1.16 5.07
C THR A 66 13.22 -1.57 3.74
N THR A 67 13.85 -2.74 3.70
CA THR A 67 14.14 -3.41 2.43
C THR A 67 13.01 -4.37 2.15
N ALA A 68 12.27 -4.15 1.06
CA ALA A 68 11.28 -5.11 0.59
C ALA A 68 11.98 -6.46 0.39
N ARG A 69 11.45 -7.52 1.02
CA ARG A 69 11.96 -8.87 0.79
C ARG A 69 11.57 -9.29 -0.62
N GLU A 70 12.55 -9.40 -1.50
CA GLU A 70 12.39 -10.09 -2.78
C GLU A 70 12.40 -11.60 -2.49
N PHE A 71 11.25 -12.23 -2.64
CA PHE A 71 11.16 -13.70 -2.65
C PHE A 71 11.42 -14.14 -4.09
N CYS A 72 12.54 -14.85 -4.30
CA CYS A 72 12.95 -15.47 -5.58
C CYS A 72 12.15 -16.75 -5.84
#